data_AF-A0A1I3Q4U2-F1
#
_entry.id   AF-A0A1I3Q4U2-F1
#
_cell.length_a   1.000
_cell.length_b   1.000
_cell.length_c   1.000
_cell.angle_alpha   90.00
_cell.angle_beta   90.00
_cell.angle_gamma   90.00
#
_symmetry.space_group_name_H-M   'P 1'
#
loop_
_entity.id
_entity.type
_entity.pdbx_description
1 polymer ?
#
loop_
_entity_poly.entity_id
_entity_poly.type
_entity_poly.pdbx_seq_one_letter_code
_entity_poly.pdbx_strand_id
1 'polypeptide(L)'
;MDTIDTSADPAERRGRTLTIHGTLEQDVDLDGKTETGDAPTKTCTACEAEIPLAATECPLCGEAFPREDLDAGEGGAAAPLSGFMMTEIDLLKRSSFAWVDLYGTDDALMATGFAAWGGIFWLDGVWYAIGGAKGERPHLLGVGERTVCLAQADDWLNTHETDESAFKTRSWLRQPPTEKQLQYLPPECRHDFGLTRYRASALMTFGFNKRAIRQLIDTATRPERRAA
;
A
#
# COMPACT_ATOMS: atom_id res chain seq x y z
N MET A 1 -42.12 58.70 46.77
CA MET A 1 -42.09 57.23 46.64
C MET A 1 -41.45 56.93 45.30
N ASP A 2 -40.46 56.04 45.33
CA ASP A 2 -39.84 55.28 44.24
C ASP A 2 -38.90 56.06 43.29
N THR A 3 -37.63 56.28 43.68
CA THR A 3 -36.43 55.42 43.50
C THR A 3 -35.88 55.38 42.08
N ILE A 4 -34.78 56.13 41.92
CA ILE A 4 -33.78 56.12 40.85
C ILE A 4 -32.99 54.81 40.93
N ASP A 5 -32.76 54.14 39.81
CA ASP A 5 -31.71 53.13 39.69
C ASP A 5 -30.72 53.51 38.58
N THR A 6 -29.46 53.24 38.89
CA THR A 6 -28.23 53.66 38.25
C THR A 6 -27.58 52.42 37.66
N SER A 7 -27.19 52.45 36.39
CA SER A 7 -26.06 51.64 35.89
C SER A 7 -25.67 52.18 34.51
N ALA A 8 -24.53 52.85 34.37
CA ALA A 8 -23.16 52.33 34.34
C ALA A 8 -22.84 51.63 33.01
N ASP A 9 -22.22 52.43 32.13
CA ASP A 9 -21.47 52.05 30.93
C ASP A 9 -20.27 51.15 31.30
N PRO A 10 -19.82 50.25 30.41
CA PRO A 10 -18.44 50.43 29.98
C PRO A 10 -18.17 50.11 28.49
N ALA A 11 -17.48 51.05 27.86
CA ALA A 11 -16.15 50.89 27.26
C ALA A 11 -15.98 50.00 26.00
N GLU A 12 -15.57 50.71 24.94
CA GLU A 12 -14.31 50.44 24.19
C GLU A 12 -14.35 49.63 22.88
N ARG A 13 -14.46 50.40 21.78
CA ARG A 13 -13.42 50.59 20.74
C ARG A 13 -12.73 49.34 20.15
N ARG A 14 -13.04 49.03 18.88
CA ARG A 14 -12.11 49.11 17.73
C ARG A 14 -12.78 48.55 16.46
N GLY A 15 -12.81 49.38 15.42
CA GLY A 15 -13.06 48.90 14.07
C GLY A 15 -11.87 48.09 13.54
N ARG A 16 -12.18 47.11 12.67
CA ARG A 16 -11.31 46.68 11.58
C ARG A 16 -12.21 46.24 10.42
N THR A 17 -11.94 46.86 9.28
CA THR A 17 -12.51 46.67 7.96
C THR A 17 -12.50 45.20 7.54
N LEU A 18 -13.68 44.61 7.33
CA LEU A 18 -13.82 43.37 6.56
C LEU A 18 -14.03 43.77 5.11
N THR A 19 -13.00 43.57 4.30
CA THR A 19 -13.06 43.61 2.84
C THR A 19 -14.12 42.62 2.40
N ILE A 20 -15.27 43.14 1.98
CA ILE A 20 -16.33 42.39 1.34
C ILE A 20 -15.75 41.97 0.00
N HIS A 21 -15.30 40.71 -0.11
CA HIS A 21 -15.00 40.14 -1.41
C HIS A 21 -16.31 40.20 -2.21
N GLY A 22 -16.27 40.96 -3.31
CA GLY A 22 -17.41 41.16 -4.19
C GLY A 22 -17.98 39.82 -4.62
N THR A 23 -19.24 39.61 -4.26
CA THR A 23 -20.09 38.53 -4.74
C THR A 23 -20.21 38.64 -6.26
N LEU A 24 -19.57 37.72 -6.98
CA LEU A 24 -19.83 37.45 -8.38
C LEU A 24 -21.09 36.59 -8.45
N GLU A 25 -22.25 37.24 -8.47
CA GLU A 25 -23.51 36.62 -8.89
C GLU A 25 -23.39 36.35 -10.40
N GLN A 26 -23.03 35.12 -10.77
CA GLN A 26 -23.32 34.59 -12.10
C GLN A 26 -24.49 33.63 -11.94
N ASP A 27 -25.68 34.11 -12.28
CA ASP A 27 -26.86 33.28 -12.48
C ASP A 27 -26.59 32.35 -13.67
N VAL A 28 -26.15 31.12 -13.36
CA VAL A 28 -26.16 30.02 -14.32
C VAL A 28 -27.47 29.28 -14.12
N ASP A 29 -28.45 29.61 -14.95
CA ASP A 29 -29.68 28.85 -15.09
C ASP A 29 -29.37 27.49 -15.74
N LEU A 30 -29.46 26.42 -14.95
CA LEU A 30 -29.37 25.02 -15.39
C LEU A 30 -30.74 24.35 -15.21
N ASP A 31 -31.77 24.88 -15.85
CA ASP A 31 -33.03 24.16 -16.00
C ASP A 31 -32.84 22.90 -16.88
N GLY A 32 -32.68 21.75 -16.22
CA GLY A 32 -32.38 20.49 -16.89
C GLY A 32 -32.58 19.23 -16.04
N LYS A 33 -33.79 19.06 -15.47
CA LYS A 33 -34.35 17.83 -14.88
C LYS A 33 -33.79 17.38 -13.53
N THR A 34 -34.51 17.72 -12.46
CA THR A 34 -34.50 17.00 -11.18
C THR A 34 -35.22 15.66 -11.33
N GLU A 35 -34.51 14.63 -11.75
CA GLU A 35 -34.87 13.27 -11.34
C GLU A 35 -34.33 13.07 -9.92
N THR A 36 -35.21 13.20 -8.92
CA THR A 36 -34.95 12.70 -7.56
C THR A 36 -34.90 11.17 -7.60
N GLY A 37 -33.78 10.63 -8.07
CA GLY A 37 -33.37 9.26 -7.82
C GLY A 37 -32.14 9.32 -6.93
N ASP A 38 -32.21 8.73 -5.73
CA ASP A 38 -31.03 8.58 -4.90
C ASP A 38 -29.93 7.90 -5.71
N ALA A 39 -28.73 8.49 -5.73
CA ALA A 39 -27.61 7.94 -6.47
C ALA A 39 -27.38 6.50 -5.97
N PRO A 40 -27.30 5.49 -6.86
CA PRO A 40 -27.19 4.10 -6.43
C PRO A 40 -25.94 3.92 -5.57
N THR A 41 -26.13 3.37 -4.38
CA THR A 41 -25.06 3.07 -3.42
C THR A 41 -24.80 1.58 -3.35
N LYS A 42 -23.61 1.21 -2.89
CA LYS A 42 -23.24 -0.16 -2.51
C LYS A 42 -22.63 -0.15 -1.11
N THR A 43 -22.73 -1.28 -0.42
CA THR A 43 -22.12 -1.44 0.91
C THR A 43 -20.72 -2.00 0.77
N CYS A 44 -19.74 -1.35 1.37
CA CYS A 44 -18.38 -1.87 1.43
C CYS A 44 -18.33 -3.13 2.29
N THR A 45 -17.84 -4.25 1.75
CA THR A 45 -17.72 -5.53 2.45
C THR A 45 -16.71 -5.53 3.60
N ALA A 46 -15.79 -4.55 3.63
CA ALA A 46 -14.73 -4.48 4.64
C ALA A 46 -15.05 -3.59 5.84
N CYS A 47 -15.89 -2.55 5.67
CA CYS A 47 -16.20 -1.59 6.74
C CYS A 47 -17.67 -1.19 6.80
N GLU A 48 -18.54 -1.87 6.04
CA GLU A 48 -20.00 -1.69 6.02
C GLU A 48 -20.48 -0.28 5.65
N ALA A 49 -19.59 0.54 5.08
CA ALA A 49 -19.93 1.88 4.65
C ALA A 49 -20.82 1.87 3.41
N GLU A 50 -21.87 2.68 3.40
CA GLU A 50 -22.59 3.01 2.17
C GLU A 50 -21.76 3.99 1.34
N ILE A 51 -21.45 3.58 0.12
CA ILE A 51 -20.58 4.31 -0.80
C ILE A 51 -21.23 4.35 -2.19
N PRO A 52 -20.86 5.31 -3.06
CA PRO A 52 -21.40 5.35 -4.42
C PRO A 52 -21.10 4.05 -5.20
N LEU A 53 -22.08 3.53 -5.95
CA LEU A 53 -21.93 2.31 -6.75
C LEU A 53 -20.74 2.41 -7.73
N ALA A 54 -20.53 3.61 -8.29
CA ALA A 54 -19.45 3.93 -9.23
C ALA A 54 -18.04 3.98 -8.59
N ALA A 55 -17.94 3.96 -7.26
CA ALA A 55 -16.64 4.00 -6.58
C ALA A 55 -15.83 2.73 -6.92
N THR A 56 -14.64 2.90 -7.50
CA THR A 56 -13.70 1.79 -7.76
C THR A 56 -12.94 1.38 -6.50
N GLU A 57 -12.94 2.23 -5.47
CA GLU A 57 -12.44 1.93 -4.14
C GLU A 57 -13.29 2.60 -3.06
N CYS A 58 -13.32 2.01 -1.86
CA CYS A 58 -14.09 2.55 -0.75
C CYS A 58 -13.41 3.83 -0.23
N PRO A 59 -14.07 5.00 -0.21
CA PRO A 59 -13.49 6.24 0.29
C PRO A 59 -13.20 6.21 1.81
N LEU A 60 -13.77 5.27 2.55
CA LEU A 60 -13.59 5.18 4.01
C LEU A 60 -12.50 4.19 4.41
N CYS A 61 -12.40 3.03 3.75
CA CYS A 61 -11.44 1.98 4.14
C CYS A 61 -10.46 1.57 3.02
N GLY A 62 -10.66 2.05 1.79
CA GLY A 62 -9.80 1.78 0.64
C GLY A 62 -9.99 0.40 0.01
N GLU A 63 -11.06 -0.33 0.33
CA GLU A 63 -11.37 -1.61 -0.33
C GLU A 63 -11.59 -1.38 -1.84
N ALA A 64 -10.77 -2.02 -2.68
CA ALA A 64 -10.89 -1.91 -4.13
C ALA A 64 -12.00 -2.85 -4.63
N PHE A 65 -12.91 -2.31 -5.43
CA PHE A 65 -13.98 -3.11 -6.04
C PHE A 65 -13.53 -3.57 -7.43
N PRO A 66 -13.67 -4.86 -7.76
CA PRO A 66 -13.40 -5.33 -9.10
C PRO A 66 -14.31 -4.58 -10.10
N ARG A 67 -13.73 -4.09 -11.20
CA ARG A 67 -14.55 -3.68 -12.35
C ARG A 67 -15.04 -4.97 -13.01
N GLU A 68 -16.35 -5.09 -13.16
CA GLU A 68 -16.93 -6.03 -14.11
C GLU A 68 -16.59 -5.51 -15.50
N ASP A 69 -15.46 -5.94 -16.04
CA ASP A 69 -15.19 -5.79 -17.46
C ASP A 69 -16.26 -6.64 -18.17
N LEU A 70 -17.20 -5.97 -18.85
CA LEU A 70 -18.31 -6.57 -19.59
C LEU A 70 -17.87 -7.33 -20.86
N ASP A 71 -16.74 -8.03 -20.82
CA ASP A 71 -16.18 -8.71 -22.00
C ASP A 71 -15.53 -10.08 -21.71
N ALA A 72 -15.96 -10.78 -20.66
CA ALA A 72 -15.62 -12.18 -20.45
C ALA A 72 -16.87 -13.07 -20.51
N GLY A 73 -17.17 -13.52 -21.72
CA GLY A 73 -18.20 -14.52 -21.99
C GLY A 73 -17.98 -15.84 -21.23
N GLU A 74 -19.11 -16.40 -20.83
CA GLU A 74 -19.36 -17.68 -20.17
C GLU A 74 -18.55 -18.88 -20.69
N GLY A 75 -18.20 -19.81 -19.79
CA GLY A 75 -17.76 -21.15 -20.19
C GLY A 75 -16.98 -21.95 -19.16
N GLY A 76 -17.52 -22.12 -17.94
CA GLY A 76 -16.95 -23.02 -16.94
C GLY A 76 -17.02 -24.48 -17.35
N ALA A 77 -15.88 -25.06 -17.71
CA ALA A 77 -15.62 -26.50 -17.60
C ALA A 77 -14.18 -26.68 -17.13
N ALA A 78 -14.04 -27.18 -15.90
CA ALA A 78 -12.75 -27.50 -15.30
C ALA A 78 -12.06 -28.63 -16.08
N ALA A 79 -11.19 -28.25 -17.02
CA ALA A 79 -10.14 -29.14 -17.52
C ALA A 79 -9.02 -29.18 -16.47
N PRO A 80 -8.39 -30.34 -16.22
CA PRO A 80 -7.27 -30.42 -15.29
C PRO A 80 -6.13 -29.56 -15.83
N LEU A 81 -5.64 -28.62 -15.01
CA LEU A 81 -4.60 -27.65 -15.38
C LEU A 81 -3.22 -28.35 -15.51
N SER A 82 -3.06 -29.22 -16.51
CA SER A 82 -1.74 -29.70 -16.92
C SER A 82 -1.09 -28.63 -17.79
N GLY A 83 -0.26 -27.78 -17.17
CA GLY A 83 0.59 -26.82 -17.88
C GLY A 83 0.25 -25.34 -17.66
N PHE A 84 -0.28 -24.97 -16.50
CA PHE A 84 -0.36 -23.56 -16.14
C PHE A 84 1.06 -23.06 -15.79
N MET A 85 1.75 -22.47 -16.77
CA MET A 85 2.89 -21.61 -16.47
C MET A 85 2.35 -20.46 -15.64
N MET A 86 2.66 -20.46 -14.34
CA MET A 86 2.28 -19.34 -13.48
C MET A 86 3.04 -18.11 -13.98
N THR A 87 2.31 -17.17 -14.57
CA THR A 87 2.93 -15.92 -14.97
C THR A 87 3.26 -15.12 -13.72
N GLU A 88 4.29 -14.27 -13.80
CA GLU A 88 4.64 -13.38 -12.68
C GLU A 88 3.44 -12.56 -12.20
N ILE A 89 2.60 -12.12 -13.13
CA ILE A 89 1.36 -11.39 -12.86
C ILE A 89 0.39 -12.24 -12.03
N ASP A 90 0.29 -13.55 -12.31
CA ASP A 90 -0.57 -14.46 -11.55
C ASP A 90 -0.03 -14.73 -10.14
N LEU A 91 1.29 -14.77 -9.97
CA LEU A 91 1.93 -14.86 -8.65
C LEU A 91 1.67 -13.60 -7.83
N LEU A 92 1.91 -12.42 -8.40
CA LEU A 92 1.70 -11.15 -7.71
C LEU A 92 0.22 -10.89 -7.35
N LYS A 93 -0.72 -11.30 -8.21
CA LYS A 93 -2.16 -11.17 -7.94
C LYS A 93 -2.65 -12.10 -6.83
N ARG A 94 -2.00 -13.25 -6.63
CA ARG A 94 -2.37 -14.26 -5.64
C ARG A 94 -1.62 -14.14 -4.32
N SER A 95 -0.49 -13.43 -4.32
CA SER A 95 0.26 -13.17 -3.09
C SER A 95 -0.61 -12.44 -2.07
N SER A 96 -0.55 -12.90 -0.82
CA SER A 96 -1.16 -12.22 0.33
C SER A 96 -0.46 -10.90 0.67
N PHE A 97 0.70 -10.64 0.07
CA PHE A 97 1.58 -9.52 0.38
C PHE A 97 1.71 -8.57 -0.81
N ALA A 98 1.91 -7.28 -0.52
CA ALA A 98 2.25 -6.32 -1.55
C ALA A 98 3.76 -6.36 -1.81
N TRP A 99 4.17 -6.56 -3.06
CA TRP A 99 5.58 -6.53 -3.43
C TRP A 99 5.98 -5.11 -3.82
N VAL A 100 6.98 -4.57 -3.12
CA VAL A 100 7.49 -3.21 -3.28
C VAL A 100 8.77 -3.24 -4.09
N ASP A 101 8.80 -2.50 -5.19
CA ASP A 101 10.04 -2.16 -5.88
C ASP A 101 10.82 -1.11 -5.06
N LEU A 102 12.01 -1.52 -4.64
CA LEU A 102 12.89 -0.72 -3.77
C LEU A 102 13.53 0.46 -4.53
N TYR A 103 13.72 0.35 -5.83
CA TYR A 103 14.49 1.31 -6.63
C TYR A 103 13.73 1.89 -7.83
N GLY A 104 12.59 1.32 -8.21
CA GLY A 104 11.83 1.72 -9.40
C GLY A 104 12.36 1.12 -10.69
N THR A 105 13.30 0.18 -10.60
CA THR A 105 13.99 -0.48 -11.73
C THR A 105 13.56 -1.94 -11.91
N ASP A 106 12.62 -2.42 -11.08
CA ASP A 106 12.10 -3.80 -11.10
C ASP A 106 13.19 -4.88 -10.97
N ASP A 107 14.34 -4.54 -10.37
CA ASP A 107 15.51 -5.39 -10.13
C ASP A 107 15.66 -5.79 -8.66
N ALA A 108 14.86 -5.19 -7.77
CA ALA A 108 14.83 -5.50 -6.35
C ALA A 108 13.40 -5.34 -5.80
N LEU A 109 12.72 -6.47 -5.60
CA LEU A 109 11.37 -6.51 -5.03
C LEU A 109 11.42 -7.02 -3.60
N MET A 110 10.60 -6.44 -2.72
CA MET A 110 10.52 -6.84 -1.32
C MET A 110 9.09 -6.75 -0.79
N ALA A 111 8.71 -7.74 -0.01
CA ALA A 111 7.46 -7.77 0.75
C ALA A 111 7.77 -7.98 2.24
N THR A 112 6.99 -7.33 3.10
CA THR A 112 7.12 -7.45 4.55
C THR A 112 5.80 -7.85 5.20
N GLY A 113 5.88 -8.81 6.12
CA GLY A 113 4.86 -9.13 7.12
C GLY A 113 5.15 -8.46 8.47
N PHE A 114 4.57 -9.01 9.53
CA PHE A 114 4.84 -8.67 10.92
C PHE A 114 5.97 -9.51 11.52
N ALA A 115 6.00 -10.82 11.25
CA ALA A 115 7.03 -11.73 11.75
C ALA A 115 8.14 -12.00 10.73
N ALA A 116 7.85 -11.88 9.43
CA ALA A 116 8.76 -12.24 8.35
C ALA A 116 8.81 -11.19 7.24
N TRP A 117 9.81 -11.32 6.38
CA TRP A 117 9.96 -10.57 5.14
C TRP A 117 10.55 -11.47 4.06
N GLY A 118 10.23 -11.18 2.80
CA GLY A 118 10.76 -11.85 1.63
C GLY A 118 11.23 -10.82 0.61
N GLY A 119 12.32 -11.10 -0.08
CA GLY A 119 12.85 -10.22 -1.12
C GLY A 119 13.52 -11.00 -2.24
N ILE A 120 13.39 -10.49 -3.45
CA ILE A 120 14.11 -10.98 -4.62
C ILE A 120 14.98 -9.89 -5.21
N PHE A 121 16.21 -10.25 -5.56
CA PHE A 121 17.24 -9.32 -6.00
C PHE A 121 17.90 -9.84 -7.26
N TRP A 122 18.03 -9.00 -8.27
CA TRP A 122 18.76 -9.29 -9.49
C TRP A 122 20.24 -8.90 -9.33
N LEU A 123 21.14 -9.80 -9.69
CA LEU A 123 22.57 -9.49 -9.81
C LEU A 123 23.21 -10.39 -10.89
N ASP A 124 24.01 -9.78 -11.77
CA ASP A 124 24.85 -10.47 -12.76
C ASP A 124 24.12 -11.52 -13.62
N GLY A 125 22.86 -11.27 -13.98
CA GLY A 125 22.10 -12.17 -14.85
C GLY A 125 21.25 -13.22 -14.12
N VAL A 126 21.21 -13.20 -12.78
CA VAL A 126 20.49 -14.20 -11.99
C VAL A 126 19.69 -13.54 -10.86
N TRP A 127 18.53 -14.12 -10.53
CA TRP A 127 17.72 -13.71 -9.38
C TRP A 127 18.09 -14.48 -8.12
N TYR A 128 18.04 -13.78 -6.98
CA TYR A 128 18.30 -14.33 -5.66
C TYR A 128 17.08 -14.09 -4.78
N ALA A 129 16.50 -15.16 -4.26
CA ALA A 129 15.42 -15.10 -3.27
C ALA A 129 16.00 -15.17 -1.86
N ILE A 130 15.62 -14.24 -0.99
CA ILE A 130 16.09 -14.15 0.39
C ILE A 130 14.90 -13.90 1.30
N GLY A 131 14.84 -14.64 2.40
CA GLY A 131 13.82 -14.52 3.43
C GLY A 131 14.44 -14.22 4.77
N GLY A 132 13.72 -13.50 5.63
CA GLY A 132 14.08 -13.35 7.03
C GLY A 132 12.84 -13.41 7.91
N ALA A 133 13.05 -13.74 9.19
CA ALA A 133 12.00 -13.78 10.20
C ALA A 133 12.50 -13.20 11.53
N LYS A 134 11.57 -12.85 12.41
CA LYS A 134 11.86 -12.24 13.71
C LYS A 134 12.63 -13.21 14.58
N GLY A 135 13.85 -12.82 14.94
CA GLY A 135 14.75 -13.68 15.74
C GLY A 135 15.59 -14.63 14.89
N GLU A 136 15.40 -14.64 13.57
CA GLU A 136 16.17 -15.45 12.63
C GLU A 136 17.08 -14.59 11.77
N ARG A 137 18.20 -15.16 11.35
CA ARG A 137 19.08 -14.49 10.37
C ARG A 137 18.45 -14.60 8.99
N PRO A 138 18.74 -13.68 8.07
CA PRO A 138 18.31 -13.82 6.68
C PRO A 138 18.90 -15.10 6.05
N HIS A 139 18.11 -15.77 5.23
CA HIS A 139 18.45 -17.02 4.54
C HIS A 139 18.32 -16.85 3.03
N LEU A 140 19.26 -17.45 2.28
CA LEU A 140 19.10 -17.62 0.85
C LEU A 140 18.09 -18.74 0.61
N LEU A 141 17.00 -18.42 -0.08
CA LEU A 141 15.91 -19.34 -0.38
C LEU A 141 16.12 -20.03 -1.71
N GLY A 142 16.62 -19.31 -2.71
CA GLY A 142 16.87 -19.85 -4.04
C GLY A 142 17.61 -18.89 -4.96
N VAL A 143 18.13 -19.43 -6.05
CA VAL A 143 18.87 -18.72 -7.09
C VAL A 143 18.38 -19.22 -8.45
N GLY A 144 18.04 -18.32 -9.37
CA GLY A 144 17.61 -18.71 -10.72
C GLY A 144 16.74 -17.67 -11.41
N GLU A 145 15.62 -18.14 -11.96
CA GLU A 145 14.64 -17.32 -12.69
C GLU A 145 13.80 -16.45 -11.75
N ARG A 146 13.36 -15.30 -12.27
CA ARG A 146 12.61 -14.30 -11.49
C ARG A 146 11.38 -14.89 -10.80
N THR A 147 10.54 -15.57 -11.56
CA THR A 147 9.27 -16.14 -11.08
C THR A 147 9.48 -17.22 -10.02
N VAL A 148 10.55 -18.01 -10.18
CA VAL A 148 10.94 -19.06 -9.23
C VAL A 148 11.43 -18.45 -7.92
N CYS A 149 12.25 -17.40 -7.99
CA CYS A 149 12.68 -16.66 -6.81
C CYS A 149 11.50 -15.96 -6.11
N LEU A 150 10.60 -15.36 -6.88
CA LEU A 150 9.42 -14.68 -6.34
C LEU A 150 8.52 -15.67 -5.59
N ALA A 151 8.24 -16.83 -6.20
CA ALA A 151 7.44 -17.89 -5.57
C ALA A 151 8.08 -18.39 -4.27
N GLN A 152 9.39 -18.65 -4.25
CA GLN A 152 10.08 -19.10 -3.03
C GLN A 152 10.04 -18.07 -1.90
N ALA A 153 10.18 -16.78 -2.23
CA ALA A 153 10.10 -15.71 -1.24
C ALA A 153 8.67 -15.47 -0.75
N ASP A 154 7.66 -15.67 -1.60
CA ASP A 154 6.25 -15.66 -1.21
C ASP A 154 5.89 -16.84 -0.30
N ASP A 155 6.33 -18.05 -0.64
CA ASP A 155 6.16 -19.26 0.18
C ASP A 155 6.81 -19.09 1.57
N TRP A 156 7.99 -18.47 1.63
CA TRP A 156 8.66 -18.13 2.90
C TRP A 156 7.78 -17.25 3.78
N LEU A 157 7.20 -16.18 3.21
CA LEU A 157 6.31 -15.28 3.92
C LEU A 157 5.04 -15.99 4.43
N ASN A 158 4.39 -16.79 3.59
CA ASN A 158 3.21 -17.54 3.99
C ASN A 158 3.51 -18.60 5.07
N THR A 159 4.73 -19.15 5.09
CA THR A 159 5.15 -20.14 6.08
C THR A 159 5.50 -19.52 7.44
N HIS A 160 6.07 -18.31 7.44
CA HIS A 160 6.59 -17.67 8.66
C HIS A 160 5.67 -16.59 9.24
N GLU A 161 4.60 -16.19 8.54
CA GLU A 161 3.55 -15.36 9.13
C GLU A 161 2.55 -16.16 9.94
N THR A 162 1.99 -15.49 10.96
CA THR A 162 0.85 -16.00 11.72
C THR A 162 -0.44 -15.35 11.22
N ASP A 163 -1.49 -16.17 11.06
CA ASP A 163 -2.81 -15.76 10.51
C ASP A 163 -3.41 -14.53 11.19
N GLU A 164 -3.18 -14.32 12.49
CA GLU A 164 -3.71 -13.14 13.22
C GLU A 164 -3.12 -11.81 12.74
N SER A 165 -1.95 -11.83 12.08
CA SER A 165 -1.21 -10.62 11.71
C SER A 165 -1.34 -10.23 10.23
N ALA A 166 -1.95 -11.11 9.41
CA ALA A 166 -2.23 -10.87 7.99
C ALA A 166 -3.36 -9.85 7.77
N PHE A 167 -4.23 -9.64 8.76
CA PHE A 167 -5.40 -8.74 8.68
C PHE A 167 -5.10 -7.30 9.13
N LYS A 168 -3.91 -6.74 8.84
CA LYS A 168 -3.76 -5.29 8.92
C LYS A 168 -4.77 -4.67 7.96
N THR A 169 -5.71 -3.87 8.48
CA THR A 169 -6.74 -3.23 7.67
C THR A 169 -6.05 -2.57 6.48
N ARG A 170 -6.43 -2.93 5.24
CA ARG A 170 -5.79 -2.44 4.01
C ARG A 170 -5.56 -0.93 4.00
N SER A 171 -6.46 -0.18 4.66
CA SER A 171 -6.32 1.25 4.98
C SER A 171 -4.98 1.62 5.64
N TRP A 172 -4.54 0.91 6.68
CA TRP A 172 -3.30 1.21 7.41
C TRP A 172 -2.06 1.13 6.52
N LEU A 173 -2.04 0.19 5.56
CA LEU A 173 -0.91 0.00 4.64
C LEU A 173 -0.75 1.18 3.68
N ARG A 174 -1.87 1.83 3.32
CA ARG A 174 -1.92 2.97 2.38
C ARG A 174 -1.74 4.33 3.05
N GLN A 175 -1.86 4.40 4.38
CA GLN A 175 -1.65 5.64 5.11
C GLN A 175 -0.21 6.16 4.95
N PRO A 176 0.04 7.47 5.20
CA PRO A 176 1.38 8.01 5.16
C PRO A 176 2.29 7.38 6.24
N PRO A 177 3.61 7.44 6.03
CA PRO A 177 4.59 6.86 6.95
C PRO A 177 4.53 7.57 8.28
N THR A 178 4.79 6.83 9.35
CA THR A 178 4.90 7.44 10.69
C THR A 178 6.22 8.20 10.81
N GLU A 179 6.26 9.22 11.69
CA GLU A 179 7.48 9.98 11.97
C GLU A 179 8.65 9.07 12.38
N LYS A 180 8.36 8.03 13.17
CA LYS A 180 9.36 7.02 13.55
C LYS A 180 9.94 6.27 12.35
N GLN A 181 9.14 5.97 11.33
CA GLN A 181 9.65 5.32 10.13
C GLN A 181 10.52 6.27 9.32
N LEU A 182 10.12 7.54 9.17
CA LEU A 182 10.88 8.57 8.45
C LEU A 182 12.25 8.87 9.07
N GLN A 183 12.44 8.58 10.37
CA GLN A 183 13.74 8.70 11.04
C GLN A 183 14.77 7.69 10.54
N TYR A 184 14.33 6.52 10.07
CA TYR A 184 15.21 5.45 9.58
C TYR A 184 15.36 5.44 8.06
N LEU A 185 14.67 6.33 7.35
CA LEU A 185 14.73 6.45 5.90
C LEU A 185 15.60 7.64 5.46
N PRO A 186 16.14 7.59 4.22
CA PRO A 186 16.88 8.71 3.65
C PRO A 186 16.05 10.02 3.64
N PRO A 187 16.68 11.20 3.78
CA PRO A 187 15.96 12.48 3.81
C PRO A 187 15.05 12.72 2.60
N GLU A 188 15.40 12.18 1.45
CA GLU A 188 14.65 12.30 0.20
C GLU A 188 13.25 11.67 0.33
N CYS A 189 13.12 10.60 1.12
CA CYS A 189 11.84 9.93 1.39
C CYS A 189 10.85 10.82 2.17
N ARG A 190 11.32 11.89 2.82
CA ARG A 190 10.45 12.84 3.56
C ARG A 190 9.67 13.75 2.63
N HIS A 191 10.11 13.88 1.38
CA HIS A 191 9.47 14.70 0.35
C HIS A 191 8.69 13.84 -0.66
N ASP A 192 8.68 12.51 -0.49
CA ASP A 192 7.88 11.59 -1.29
C ASP A 192 6.45 11.49 -0.72
N PHE A 193 5.53 12.29 -1.27
CA PHE A 193 4.12 12.28 -0.89
C PHE A 193 3.37 10.99 -1.32
N GLY A 194 3.97 10.16 -2.17
CA GLY A 194 3.45 8.85 -2.56
C GLY A 194 3.96 7.71 -1.66
N LEU A 195 4.84 7.99 -0.71
CA LEU A 195 5.40 6.98 0.18
C LEU A 195 4.32 6.48 1.15
N THR A 196 3.95 5.22 1.02
CA THR A 196 2.99 4.60 1.95
C THR A 196 3.70 4.05 3.18
N ARG A 197 2.95 3.82 4.26
CA ARG A 197 3.44 3.19 5.48
C ARG A 197 4.01 1.80 5.22
N TYR A 198 3.38 1.05 4.31
CA TYR A 198 3.87 -0.25 3.91
C TYR A 198 5.20 -0.15 3.15
N ARG A 199 5.28 0.72 2.15
CA ARG A 199 6.52 0.96 1.40
C ARG A 199 7.66 1.43 2.30
N ALA A 200 7.37 2.32 3.25
CA ALA A 200 8.32 2.74 4.27
C ALA A 200 8.82 1.57 5.13
N SER A 201 7.93 0.66 5.53
CA SER A 201 8.29 -0.57 6.25
C SER A 201 9.22 -1.47 5.43
N ALA A 202 8.92 -1.69 4.15
CA ALA A 202 9.77 -2.47 3.25
C ALA A 202 11.16 -1.84 3.10
N LEU A 203 11.24 -0.53 2.84
CA LEU A 203 12.51 0.20 2.73
C LEU A 203 13.35 0.13 4.02
N MET A 204 12.70 0.25 5.19
CA MET A 204 13.37 0.11 6.48
C MET A 204 13.93 -1.30 6.67
N THR A 205 13.11 -2.33 6.43
CA THR A 205 13.54 -3.73 6.55
C THR A 205 14.69 -4.05 5.62
N PHE A 206 14.63 -3.56 4.37
CA PHE A 206 15.76 -3.63 3.46
C PHE A 206 17.00 -2.94 4.04
N GLY A 207 16.86 -1.69 4.51
CA GLY A 207 17.96 -0.92 5.11
C GLY A 207 18.65 -1.66 6.26
N PHE A 208 17.87 -2.24 7.17
CA PHE A 208 18.39 -3.00 8.31
C PHE A 208 19.09 -4.30 7.90
N ASN A 209 18.61 -4.96 6.84
CA ASN A 209 19.14 -6.25 6.39
C ASN A 209 20.12 -6.16 5.21
N LYS A 210 20.35 -4.95 4.66
CA LYS A 210 21.13 -4.72 3.43
C LYS A 210 22.49 -5.40 3.45
N ARG A 211 23.19 -5.35 4.58
CA ARG A 211 24.51 -6.00 4.73
C ARG A 211 24.40 -7.52 4.66
N ALA A 212 23.44 -8.11 5.35
CA ALA A 212 23.24 -9.57 5.37
C ALA A 212 22.78 -10.08 4.00
N ILE A 213 21.86 -9.36 3.34
CA ILE A 213 21.42 -9.62 1.96
C ILE A 213 22.63 -9.65 1.02
N ARG A 214 23.47 -8.61 1.03
CA ARG A 214 24.67 -8.54 0.18
C ARG A 214 25.63 -9.69 0.46
N GLN A 215 25.84 -10.04 1.73
CA GLN A 215 26.72 -11.15 2.10
C GLN A 215 26.20 -12.50 1.57
N LEU A 216 24.89 -12.74 1.62
CA LEU A 216 24.28 -13.96 1.08
C LEU A 216 24.44 -14.03 -0.44
N ILE A 217 24.16 -12.92 -1.13
CA ILE A 217 24.32 -12.84 -2.59
C ILE A 217 25.80 -13.04 -2.96
N ASP A 218 26.72 -12.29 -2.35
CA ASP A 218 28.17 -12.42 -2.60
C ASP A 218 28.68 -13.85 -2.34
N THR A 219 28.11 -14.55 -1.35
CA THR A 219 28.47 -15.94 -1.04
C THR A 219 27.94 -16.90 -2.10
N ALA A 220 26.73 -16.68 -2.60
CA ALA A 220 26.12 -17.48 -3.66
C ALA A 220 26.72 -17.21 -5.05
N THR A 221 27.18 -15.99 -5.32
CA THR A 221 27.83 -15.60 -6.59
C THR A 221 29.27 -16.13 -6.67
N ARG A 222 29.93 -16.39 -5.54
CA ARG A 222 31.26 -17.01 -5.56
C ARG A 222 31.10 -18.40 -6.16
N PRO A 223 31.69 -18.67 -7.34
CA PRO A 223 31.66 -20.01 -7.89
C PRO A 223 32.29 -20.95 -6.86
N GLU A 224 31.69 -22.11 -6.66
CA GLU A 224 32.32 -23.20 -5.92
C GLU A 224 33.70 -23.45 -6.55
N ARG A 225 34.76 -22.89 -5.97
CA ARG A 225 36.14 -23.36 -6.21
C ARG A 225 36.33 -24.70 -5.49
N ARG A 226 35.48 -25.68 -5.80
CA ARG A 226 35.57 -27.03 -5.24
C ARG A 226 35.30 -28.08 -6.33
N ALA A 227 36.38 -28.81 -6.58
CA ALA A 227 36.49 -30.10 -7.26
C ALA A 227 36.46 -30.10 -8.80
N ALA A 228 37.61 -29.77 -9.39
CA ALA A 228 38.23 -30.59 -10.43
C ALA A 228 39.76 -30.53 -10.24
#